data_AF-A0A841WUV4-F1
#
_entry.id   AF-A0A841WUV4-F1
#
_cell.length_a   1.000
_cell.length_b   1.000
_cell.length_c   1.000
_cell.angle_alpha   90.00
_cell.angle_beta   90.00
_cell.angle_gamma   90.00
#
_symmetry.space_group_name_H-M   'P 1'
#
loop_
_entity.id
_entity.type
_entity.pdbx_description
1 polymer ?
#
loop_
_entity_poly.entity_id
_entity_poly.type
_entity_poly.pdbx_seq_one_letter_code
_entity_poly.pdbx_strand_id
1 'polypeptide(L)'
;MELQYTSNSNWELNDNQREKLLSIIYAHFDFDDKDSQVLEFNDDTLIKSLPGFDSLKVFQVLGKIELEFFIDLGFTALEQVKTMGDLYTIVAQAIEKKQQKSNSK
;
A
#
# COMPACT_ATOMS: atom_id res chain seq x y z
N MET A 1 14.87 -4.57 19.77
CA MET A 1 13.54 -4.21 20.32
C MET A 1 12.55 -4.65 19.26
N GLU A 2 12.00 -5.86 19.41
CA GLU A 2 11.05 -6.42 18.44
C GLU A 2 9.70 -5.75 18.68
N LEU A 3 9.17 -5.06 17.66
CA LEU A 3 7.83 -4.53 17.70
C LEU A 3 6.87 -5.72 17.66
N GLN A 4 6.29 -6.08 18.80
CA GLN A 4 5.21 -7.04 18.86
C GLN A 4 3.95 -6.39 18.29
N TYR A 5 3.58 -6.82 17.08
CA TYR A 5 2.34 -6.41 16.43
C TYR A 5 1.18 -7.14 17.11
N THR A 6 0.44 -6.44 17.97
CA THR A 6 -0.75 -6.98 18.62
C THR A 6 -1.90 -7.09 17.61
N SER A 7 -2.36 -8.33 17.42
CA SER A 7 -3.29 -8.80 16.39
C SER A 7 -4.77 -8.45 16.66
N ASN A 8 -5.12 -7.18 16.94
CA ASN A 8 -6.48 -6.81 17.37
C ASN A 8 -7.13 -5.62 16.64
N SER A 9 -6.78 -5.40 15.37
CA SER A 9 -7.53 -4.49 14.48
C SER A 9 -7.64 -5.18 13.12
N ASN A 10 -8.85 -5.33 12.56
CA ASN A 10 -8.97 -5.57 11.12
C ASN A 10 -8.41 -4.33 10.43
N TRP A 11 -7.13 -4.34 10.11
CA TRP A 11 -6.43 -3.26 9.41
C TRP A 11 -6.90 -3.23 7.97
N GLU A 12 -8.12 -2.74 7.76
CA GLU A 12 -8.77 -2.64 6.47
C GLU A 12 -8.84 -1.19 6.03
N LEU A 13 -8.46 -0.96 4.76
CA LEU A 13 -8.72 0.30 4.09
C LEU A 13 -10.20 0.40 3.78
N ASN A 14 -10.81 1.57 4.01
CA ASN A 14 -12.15 1.83 3.50
C ASN A 14 -12.14 1.94 1.97
N ASP A 15 -13.31 1.89 1.34
CA ASP A 15 -13.45 1.88 -0.12
C ASP A 15 -12.73 3.05 -0.80
N ASN A 16 -12.86 4.26 -0.26
CA ASN A 16 -12.19 5.46 -0.81
C ASN A 16 -10.66 5.36 -0.70
N GLN A 17 -10.15 4.82 0.41
CA GLN A 17 -8.72 4.60 0.61
C GLN A 17 -8.20 3.51 -0.35
N ARG A 18 -8.98 2.45 -0.54
CA ARG A 18 -8.64 1.35 -1.47
C ARG A 18 -8.62 1.86 -2.91
N GLU A 19 -9.65 2.58 -3.35
CA GLU A 19 -9.73 3.17 -4.68
C GLU A 19 -8.56 4.14 -4.94
N LYS A 20 -8.26 5.00 -3.97
CA LYS A 20 -7.13 5.94 -4.07
C LYS A 20 -5.78 5.20 -4.19
N LEU A 21 -5.57 4.16 -3.40
CA LEU A 21 -4.35 3.35 -3.49
C LEU A 21 -4.23 2.65 -4.84
N LEU A 22 -5.32 2.06 -5.32
CA LEU A 22 -5.36 1.43 -6.64
C LEU A 22 -5.06 2.43 -7.76
N SER A 23 -5.61 3.64 -7.68
CA SER A 23 -5.32 4.71 -8.65
C SER A 23 -3.83 5.05 -8.71
N ILE A 24 -3.14 5.09 -7.55
CA ILE A 24 -1.69 5.31 -7.51
C ILE A 24 -0.94 4.17 -8.20
N ILE A 25 -1.33 2.91 -7.93
CA ILE A 25 -0.69 1.73 -8.53
C ILE A 25 -0.87 1.75 -10.05
N TYR A 26 -2.11 1.95 -10.52
CA TYR A 26 -2.41 2.03 -11.95
C TYR A 26 -1.63 3.15 -12.67
N ALA A 27 -1.36 4.26 -11.99
CA ALA A 27 -0.62 5.38 -12.58
C ALA A 27 0.90 5.18 -12.66
N HIS A 28 1.48 4.21 -11.93
CA HIS A 28 2.94 4.05 -11.83
C HIS A 28 3.48 2.75 -12.45
N PHE A 29 2.63 1.75 -12.62
CA PHE A 29 2.98 0.53 -13.35
C PHE A 29 2.50 0.61 -14.80
N ASP A 30 3.07 -0.23 -15.65
CA ASP A 30 2.88 -0.15 -17.10
C ASP A 30 1.62 -0.92 -17.53
N PHE A 31 0.47 -0.56 -16.97
CA PHE A 31 -0.81 -1.15 -17.37
C PHE A 31 -1.23 -0.60 -18.72
N ASP A 32 -1.50 -1.49 -19.67
CA ASP A 32 -2.11 -1.12 -20.94
C ASP A 32 -3.63 -0.96 -20.78
N ASP A 33 -4.30 -0.33 -21.76
CA ASP A 33 -5.77 -0.18 -21.78
C ASP A 33 -6.54 -1.52 -21.67
N LYS A 34 -5.86 -2.64 -21.93
CA LYS A 34 -6.41 -4.01 -21.78
C LYS A 34 -6.23 -4.57 -20.37
N ASP A 35 -5.21 -4.13 -19.64
CA ASP A 35 -4.90 -4.60 -18.28
C ASP A 35 -5.73 -3.83 -17.24
N SER A 36 -6.03 -2.56 -17.52
CA SER A 36 -6.83 -1.68 -16.66
C SER A 36 -8.30 -2.08 -16.52
N GLN A 37 -8.83 -2.89 -17.45
CA GLN A 37 -10.19 -3.42 -17.41
C GLN A 37 -10.30 -4.81 -16.76
N VAL A 38 -9.18 -5.46 -16.38
CA VAL A 38 -9.17 -6.91 -16.08
C VAL A 38 -8.49 -7.30 -14.76
N LEU A 39 -7.69 -6.43 -14.13
CA LEU A 39 -7.04 -6.79 -12.86
C LEU A 39 -7.88 -6.39 -11.64
N GLU A 40 -8.84 -7.24 -11.29
CA GLU A 40 -9.29 -7.31 -9.89
C GLU A 40 -8.11 -7.81 -9.04
N PHE A 41 -7.39 -6.88 -8.41
CA PHE A 41 -6.36 -7.24 -7.45
C PHE A 41 -6.97 -7.94 -6.25
N ASN A 42 -6.70 -9.24 -6.12
CA ASN A 42 -6.87 -9.94 -4.86
C ASN A 42 -5.65 -9.71 -3.96
N ASP A 43 -5.81 -10.00 -2.67
CA ASP A 43 -4.78 -9.75 -1.66
C ASP A 43 -3.51 -10.60 -1.88
N ASP A 44 -3.64 -11.74 -2.55
CA ASP A 44 -2.54 -12.64 -2.91
C ASP A 44 -1.76 -12.20 -4.15
N THR A 45 -2.21 -11.16 -4.85
CA THR A 45 -1.56 -10.70 -6.08
C THR A 45 -0.16 -10.21 -5.76
N LEU A 46 0.84 -10.81 -6.41
CA LEU A 46 2.24 -10.47 -6.19
C LEU A 46 2.57 -9.12 -6.82
N ILE A 47 3.21 -8.23 -6.07
CA ILE A 47 3.65 -6.94 -6.60
C ILE A 47 4.67 -7.12 -7.73
N LYS A 48 5.52 -8.15 -7.62
CA LYS A 48 6.48 -8.52 -8.67
C LYS A 48 5.85 -9.04 -9.97
N SER A 49 4.56 -9.40 -9.97
CA SER A 49 3.85 -9.79 -11.19
C SER A 49 3.14 -8.62 -11.86
N LEU A 50 3.20 -7.41 -11.29
CA LEU A 50 2.61 -6.24 -11.91
C LEU A 50 3.37 -5.86 -13.20
N PRO A 51 2.66 -5.41 -14.25
CA PRO A 51 3.27 -4.97 -15.50
C PRO A 51 4.35 -3.90 -15.28
N GLY A 52 5.50 -4.11 -15.91
CA GLY A 52 6.62 -3.17 -15.82
C GLY A 52 7.24 -3.07 -14.43
N PHE A 53 7.09 -4.10 -13.58
CA PHE A 53 7.69 -4.13 -12.24
C PHE A 53 9.20 -3.87 -12.26
N ASP A 54 9.61 -2.91 -11.42
CA ASP A 54 10.98 -2.67 -11.02
C ASP A 54 10.98 -2.17 -9.56
N SER A 55 12.02 -2.53 -8.81
CA SER A 55 12.28 -2.07 -7.44
C SER A 55 12.22 -0.54 -7.29
N LEU A 56 12.69 0.22 -8.27
CA LEU A 56 12.60 1.69 -8.25
C LEU A 56 11.16 2.18 -8.39
N LYS A 57 10.33 1.50 -9.18
CA LYS A 57 8.90 1.82 -9.31
C LYS A 57 8.14 1.53 -8.03
N VAL A 58 8.44 0.41 -7.36
CA VAL A 58 7.86 0.13 -6.03
C VAL A 58 8.22 1.24 -5.05
N PHE A 59 9.48 1.69 -5.04
CA PHE A 59 9.90 2.81 -4.20
C PHE A 59 9.14 4.10 -4.51
N GLN A 60 8.97 4.43 -5.80
CA GLN A 60 8.19 5.60 -6.23
C GLN A 60 6.72 5.51 -5.80
N VAL A 61 6.10 4.33 -5.92
CA VAL A 61 4.73 4.07 -5.47
C VAL A 61 4.59 4.27 -3.97
N LEU A 62 5.49 3.68 -3.18
CA LEU A 62 5.47 3.84 -1.72
C LEU A 62 5.63 5.32 -1.32
N GLY A 63 6.56 6.05 -1.95
CA GLY A 63 6.71 7.49 -1.70
C GLY A 63 5.48 8.30 -2.09
N LYS A 64 4.82 7.95 -3.21
CA LYS A 64 3.57 8.60 -3.61
C LYS A 64 2.44 8.32 -2.62
N ILE A 65 2.34 7.10 -2.11
CA ILE A 65 1.37 6.71 -1.08
C ILE A 65 1.60 7.52 0.21
N GLU A 66 2.84 7.64 0.68
CA GLU A 66 3.17 8.46 1.87
C GLU A 66 2.67 9.91 1.73
N LEU A 67 2.92 10.53 0.56
CA LEU A 67 2.49 11.90 0.28
C LEU A 67 0.96 12.02 0.20
N GLU A 68 0.30 11.10 -0.49
CA GLU A 68 -1.12 11.16 -0.78
C GLU A 68 -2.02 10.80 0.41
N PHE A 69 -1.55 9.92 1.29
CA PHE A 69 -2.24 9.54 2.53
C PHE A 69 -1.76 10.33 3.75
N PHE A 70 -0.68 11.11 3.59
CA PHE A 70 0.00 11.83 4.67
C PHE A 70 0.39 10.88 5.82
N ILE A 71 1.07 9.79 5.46
CA ILE A 71 1.53 8.73 6.36
C ILE A 71 3.04 8.51 6.20
N ASP A 72 3.62 7.74 7.10
CA ASP A 72 5.03 7.34 7.11
C ASP A 72 5.11 5.81 7.10
N LEU A 73 5.58 5.26 5.98
CA LEU A 73 5.79 3.83 5.75
C LEU A 73 7.26 3.47 6.00
N GLY A 74 8.17 4.36 5.62
CA GLY A 74 9.61 4.18 5.75
C GLY A 74 10.21 3.15 4.79
N PHE A 75 11.55 3.10 4.74
CA PHE A 75 12.27 2.21 3.82
C PHE A 75 12.03 0.72 4.05
N THR A 76 11.69 0.31 5.28
CA THR A 76 11.42 -1.10 5.61
C THR A 76 10.17 -1.63 4.90
N ALA A 77 9.26 -0.76 4.46
CA ALA A 77 8.09 -1.17 3.69
C ALA A 77 8.46 -1.84 2.36
N LEU A 78 9.58 -1.46 1.73
CA LEU A 78 10.06 -2.10 0.50
C LEU A 78 10.33 -3.60 0.68
N GLU A 79 10.83 -4.01 1.85
CA GLU A 79 11.16 -5.41 2.14
C GLU A 79 9.92 -6.21 2.56
N GLN A 80 8.90 -5.53 3.08
CA GLN A 80 7.68 -6.14 3.61
C GLN A 80 6.61 -6.35 2.53
N VAL A 81 6.55 -5.46 1.53
CA VAL A 81 5.51 -5.48 0.49
C VAL A 81 5.84 -6.51 -0.58
N LYS A 82 5.22 -7.69 -0.51
CA LYS A 82 5.33 -8.75 -1.52
C LYS A 82 4.03 -8.92 -2.30
N THR A 83 2.90 -8.74 -1.64
CA THR A 83 1.57 -8.83 -2.23
C THR A 83 0.79 -7.52 -2.12
N MET A 84 -0.34 -7.43 -2.83
CA MET A 84 -1.31 -6.35 -2.68
C MET A 84 -1.89 -6.30 -1.26
N GLY A 85 -2.12 -7.46 -0.63
CA GLY A 85 -2.57 -7.56 0.75
C GLY A 85 -1.55 -6.99 1.74
N ASP A 86 -0.26 -7.25 1.54
CA ASP A 86 0.81 -6.64 2.35
C ASP A 86 0.74 -5.11 2.24
N LEU A 87 0.60 -4.59 1.01
CA LEU A 87 0.49 -3.16 0.75
C LEU A 87 -0.75 -2.54 1.42
N TYR A 88 -1.92 -3.17 1.30
CA TYR A 88 -3.13 -2.72 1.98
C TYR A 88 -2.94 -2.66 3.50
N THR A 89 -2.35 -3.71 4.07
CA THR A 89 -2.11 -3.84 5.51
C THR A 89 -1.18 -2.74 6.02
N ILE A 90 -0.03 -2.52 5.38
CA ILE A 90 0.94 -1.52 5.87
C ILE A 90 0.39 -0.10 5.78
N VAL A 91 -0.42 0.19 4.75
CA VAL A 91 -1.05 1.51 4.58
C VAL A 91 -2.11 1.71 5.65
N ALA A 92 -2.96 0.71 5.90
CA ALA A 92 -3.98 0.76 6.94
C ALA A 92 -3.37 0.98 8.33
N GLN A 93 -2.31 0.22 8.67
CA GLN A 93 -1.55 0.40 9.92
C GLN A 93 -0.99 1.81 10.06
N ALA A 94 -0.40 2.36 9.00
CA ALA A 94 0.21 3.68 9.04
C ALA A 94 -0.83 4.80 9.18
N ILE A 95 -2.00 4.65 8.54
CA ILE A 95 -3.15 5.56 8.71
C ILE A 95 -3.64 5.52 10.15
N GLU A 96 -3.85 4.34 10.72
CA GLU A 96 -4.30 4.20 12.11
C GLU A 96 -3.29 4.82 13.08
N LYS A 97 -1.99 4.53 12.92
CA LYS A 97 -0.92 5.10 13.73
C LYS A 97 -0.91 6.63 13.69
N LYS A 98 -1.16 7.22 12.52
CA LYS A 98 -1.29 8.68 12.36
C LYS A 98 -2.50 9.22 13.13
N GLN A 99 -3.65 8.56 13.05
CA GLN A 99 -4.86 8.96 13.78
C GLN A 99 -4.66 8.87 15.30
N GLN A 100 -4.04 7.81 15.80
CA GLN A 100 -3.72 7.65 17.23
C GLN A 100 -2.81 8.76 17.75
N LYS A 101 -1.77 9.14 16.97
CA LYS A 101 -0.89 10.27 17.31
C LYS A 101 -1.63 11.61 17.33
N SER A 102 -2.65 11.78 16.48
CA SER A 102 -3.46 13.00 16.46
C SER A 102 -4.40 13.11 17.66
N ASN A 103 -4.90 11.99 18.17
CA ASN A 103 -5.83 11.95 19.32
C ASN A 103 -5.13 12.02 20.69
N SER A 104 -3.80 11.91 20.71
CA SER A 104 -2.99 11.98 21.94
C SER A 104 -2.39 13.37 22.21
N LYS A 105 -2.81 14.39 21.44
CA LYS A 105 -2.44 15.79 21.60
C LYS A 105 -3.67 16.62 21.95
#